data_AF-A0A960AMC7-F1
#
_entry.id   AF-A0A960AMC7-F1
#
_cell.length_a   1.000
_cell.length_b   1.000
_cell.length_c   1.000
_cell.angle_alpha   90.00
_cell.angle_beta   90.00
_cell.angle_gamma   90.00
#
_symmetry.space_group_name_H-M   'P 1'
#
loop_
_entity.id
_entity.type
_entity.pdbx_description
1 polymer ?
#
loop_
_entity_poly.entity_id
_entity_poly.type
_entity_poly.pdbx_seq_one_letter_code
_entity_poly.pdbx_strand_id
1 'polypeptide(L)'
;MRKAMLAAVAVMIAVTTGPMTPVAHAKPKPRSLVVQVDGLPKGTTAKVHVKGPKKFHKSVRTRTHKTFAHLRPGIYRATVKPVPGYTAKVTPRKARVTAKQGAKFKIRFRVVTEPTDPEDPTVPPQPWTNLPGPKSITAVSTSAAGMFGNRLSDFPAWSPDGGRIAFSSCATNLVPSTTGCYVYIKTLADGSITRLTKARLGDEYALTNGWAGETQWARVGDRIALTTMEKLTPADTDQIKDVYTVDPLGSAVSRPYPPLSGGVVPKAEWPRWSPTSTQLAFRSTAT
;
A
#
# COMPACT_ATOMS: atom_id res chain seq x y z
N MET A 1 81.57 10.94 -29.99
CA MET A 1 81.67 9.57 -30.56
C MET A 1 80.94 8.59 -29.63
N ARG A 2 80.10 7.71 -30.20
CA ARG A 2 79.68 6.35 -29.76
C ARG A 2 79.09 6.17 -28.34
N LYS A 3 77.79 5.84 -28.23
CA LYS A 3 77.14 4.48 -28.13
C LYS A 3 77.28 3.86 -26.73
N ALA A 4 76.20 3.75 -25.96
CA ALA A 4 75.29 2.59 -25.78
C ALA A 4 75.39 2.20 -24.29
N MET A 5 74.45 1.60 -23.54
CA MET A 5 73.17 0.91 -23.73
C MET A 5 72.61 0.75 -22.30
N LEU A 6 71.29 0.76 -22.08
CA LEU A 6 70.61 -0.34 -21.35
C LEU A 6 69.10 -0.09 -21.33
N ALA A 7 68.37 -1.14 -21.70
CA ALA A 7 66.93 -1.22 -21.67
C ALA A 7 66.41 -1.37 -20.23
N ALA A 8 65.32 -0.68 -19.92
CA ALA A 8 64.41 -1.06 -18.86
C ALA A 8 63.00 -1.12 -19.46
N VAL A 9 62.45 -2.33 -19.54
CA VAL A 9 61.07 -2.59 -19.94
C VAL A 9 60.18 -2.22 -18.75
N ALA A 10 59.32 -1.22 -18.91
CA ALA A 10 58.25 -0.93 -17.96
C ALA A 10 56.90 -1.12 -18.68
N VAL A 11 56.17 -2.16 -18.27
CA VAL A 11 54.77 -2.36 -18.65
C VAL A 11 53.93 -1.36 -17.86
N MET A 12 53.47 -0.30 -18.52
CA MET A 12 52.52 0.66 -17.95
C MET A 12 51.10 0.29 -18.40
N ILE A 13 50.28 -0.15 -17.44
CA ILE A 13 48.84 -0.33 -17.64
C ILE A 13 48.21 1.06 -17.80
N ALA A 14 47.74 1.37 -19.00
CA ALA A 14 46.95 2.57 -19.25
C ALA A 14 45.53 2.38 -18.67
N VAL A 15 45.27 2.92 -17.48
CA VAL A 15 43.90 3.25 -17.09
C VAL A 15 43.67 4.71 -17.43
N THR A 16 42.86 4.95 -18.46
CA THR A 16 42.45 6.29 -18.85
C THR A 16 41.64 6.91 -17.71
N THR A 17 42.26 7.76 -16.89
CA THR A 17 41.51 8.64 -16.01
C THR A 17 41.09 9.85 -16.84
N GLY A 18 39.94 9.72 -17.52
CA GLY A 18 39.26 10.91 -18.04
C GLY A 18 38.99 11.85 -16.86
N PRO A 19 39.31 13.16 -16.95
CA PRO A 19 38.97 14.09 -15.90
C PRO A 19 37.45 14.16 -15.79
N MET A 20 36.88 13.58 -14.73
CA MET A 20 35.51 13.90 -14.34
C MET A 20 35.52 15.35 -13.88
N THR A 21 35.05 16.23 -14.76
CA THR A 21 34.71 17.61 -14.41
C THR A 21 33.65 17.56 -13.31
N PRO A 22 33.88 18.19 -12.14
CA PRO A 22 32.83 18.34 -11.15
C PRO A 22 31.69 19.14 -11.78
N VAL A 23 30.46 18.60 -11.79
CA VAL A 23 29.27 19.36 -12.21
C VAL A 23 29.09 20.51 -11.23
N ALA A 24 29.63 21.68 -11.56
CA ALA A 24 29.50 22.88 -10.78
C ALA A 24 28.01 23.26 -10.66
N HIS A 25 27.42 23.05 -9.48
CA HIS A 25 26.15 23.68 -9.15
C HIS A 25 26.37 25.18 -9.03
N ALA A 26 26.05 25.94 -10.08
CA ALA A 26 26.15 27.40 -10.09
C ALA A 26 25.54 28.00 -8.81
N LYS A 27 26.31 28.84 -8.10
CA LYS A 27 25.81 29.58 -6.92
C LYS A 27 24.56 30.36 -7.34
N PRO A 28 23.42 30.22 -6.63
CA PRO A 28 22.18 30.88 -7.04
C PRO A 28 22.39 32.40 -7.06
N LYS A 29 22.07 33.03 -8.20
CA LYS A 29 22.12 34.50 -8.34
C LYS A 29 21.22 35.17 -7.29
N PRO A 30 21.57 36.36 -6.76
CA PRO A 30 20.71 37.07 -5.81
C PRO A 30 19.29 37.21 -6.36
N ARG A 31 18.28 37.10 -5.49
CA ARG A 31 16.85 37.18 -5.90
C ARG A 31 16.41 36.09 -6.88
N SER A 32 17.05 34.92 -6.86
CA SER A 32 16.61 33.74 -7.61
C SER A 32 16.14 32.61 -6.71
N LEU A 33 15.24 31.78 -7.23
CA LEU A 33 14.84 30.52 -6.61
C LEU A 33 15.01 29.40 -7.64
N VAL A 34 15.83 28.41 -7.31
CA VAL A 34 16.03 27.22 -8.14
C VAL A 34 15.17 26.08 -7.60
N VAL A 35 14.33 25.49 -8.44
CA VAL A 35 13.66 24.22 -8.18
C VAL A 35 14.41 23.14 -8.94
N GLN A 36 14.98 22.18 -8.22
CA GLN A 36 15.61 21.00 -8.79
C GLN A 36 14.69 19.79 -8.58
N VAL A 37 14.57 18.96 -9.62
CA VAL A 37 13.75 17.74 -9.65
C VAL A 37 14.66 16.57 -9.98
N ASP A 38 14.66 15.55 -9.11
CA ASP A 38 15.41 14.32 -9.27
C ASP A 38 14.49 13.10 -9.09
N GLY A 39 14.84 11.96 -9.70
CA GLY A 39 14.17 10.67 -9.44
C GLY A 39 12.93 10.37 -10.28
N LEU A 40 12.67 11.14 -11.35
CA LEU A 40 11.64 10.83 -12.34
C LEU A 40 12.23 10.05 -13.53
N PRO A 41 11.43 9.19 -14.20
CA PRO A 41 11.88 8.43 -15.36
C PRO A 41 12.15 9.37 -16.55
N LYS A 42 12.96 8.89 -17.50
CA LYS A 42 13.28 9.64 -18.72
C LYS A 42 11.98 10.03 -19.45
N GLY A 43 11.91 11.26 -19.94
CA GLY A 43 10.72 11.80 -20.62
C GLY A 43 9.63 12.37 -19.70
N THR A 44 9.65 12.12 -18.39
CA THR A 44 8.60 12.58 -17.47
C THR A 44 8.91 13.96 -16.87
N THR A 45 7.89 14.82 -16.74
CA THR A 45 8.02 16.16 -16.13
C THR A 45 7.17 16.27 -14.86
N ALA A 46 7.72 16.91 -13.82
CA ALA A 46 6.97 17.27 -12.62
C ALA A 46 6.24 18.61 -12.83
N LYS A 47 4.95 18.68 -12.47
CA LYS A 47 4.23 19.97 -12.36
C LYS A 47 4.43 20.53 -10.95
N VAL A 48 5.30 21.52 -10.81
CA VAL A 48 5.64 22.19 -9.56
C VAL A 48 4.86 23.50 -9.44
N HIS A 49 4.25 23.76 -8.29
CA HIS A 49 3.61 25.02 -7.93
C HIS A 49 4.46 25.73 -6.88
N VAL A 50 4.84 26.98 -7.15
CA VAL A 50 5.59 27.83 -6.23
C VAL A 50 4.72 28.98 -5.79
N LYS A 51 4.54 29.13 -4.47
CA LYS A 51 3.82 30.24 -3.83
C LYS A 51 4.81 31.10 -3.05
N GLY A 52 4.56 32.40 -3.01
CA GLY A 52 5.44 33.39 -2.36
C GLY A 52 4.71 34.65 -1.92
N PRO A 53 5.45 35.69 -1.50
CA PRO A 53 4.90 36.95 -0.99
C PRO A 53 4.07 37.71 -2.03
N LYS A 54 3.24 38.65 -1.57
CA LYS A 54 2.44 39.57 -2.42
C LYS A 54 1.67 38.84 -3.54
N LYS A 55 0.98 37.76 -3.17
CA LYS A 55 0.19 36.92 -4.08
C LYS A 55 1.03 36.26 -5.20
N PHE A 56 2.36 36.15 -5.05
CA PHE A 56 3.17 35.41 -6.03
C PHE A 56 2.73 33.94 -6.08
N HIS A 57 2.34 33.50 -7.26
CA HIS A 57 2.00 32.11 -7.55
C HIS A 57 2.41 31.79 -8.98
N LYS A 58 3.22 30.76 -9.17
CA LYS A 58 3.61 30.29 -10.51
C LYS A 58 3.64 28.76 -10.54
N SER A 59 3.20 28.21 -11.66
CA SER A 59 3.27 26.77 -11.92
C SER A 59 4.25 26.53 -13.07
N VAL A 60 5.05 25.48 -12.98
CA VAL A 60 5.98 25.09 -14.02
C VAL A 60 6.02 23.59 -14.19
N ARG A 61 6.20 23.12 -15.43
CA ARG A 61 6.59 21.74 -15.72
C ARG A 61 8.09 21.70 -15.92
N THR A 62 8.79 20.84 -15.18
CA THR A 62 10.23 20.66 -15.33
C THR A 62 10.65 19.21 -15.10
N ARG A 63 11.67 18.78 -15.83
CA ARG A 63 12.28 17.45 -15.71
C ARG A 63 13.47 17.44 -14.76
N THR A 64 14.32 18.45 -14.83
CA THR A 64 15.59 18.50 -14.08
C THR A 64 15.65 19.72 -13.18
N HIS A 65 15.42 20.91 -13.71
CA HIS A 65 15.38 22.12 -12.90
C HIS A 65 14.62 23.27 -13.57
N LYS A 66 14.20 24.23 -12.76
CA LYS A 66 13.70 25.53 -13.20
C LYS A 66 14.21 26.62 -12.27
N THR A 67 14.70 27.70 -12.86
CA THR A 67 15.07 28.91 -12.12
C THR A 67 14.00 29.98 -12.27
N PHE A 68 13.55 30.54 -11.16
CA PHE A 68 12.73 31.73 -11.08
C PHE A 68 13.64 32.91 -10.75
N ALA A 69 13.75 33.87 -11.66
CA ALA A 69 14.56 35.07 -11.48
C ALA A 69 13.70 36.27 -11.04
N HIS A 70 14.35 37.37 -10.65
CA HIS A 70 13.72 38.64 -10.28
C HIS A 70 12.67 38.53 -9.16
N LEU A 71 12.89 37.59 -8.23
CA LEU A 71 11.98 37.38 -7.12
C LEU A 71 12.08 38.52 -6.09
N ARG A 72 10.97 38.77 -5.42
CA ARG A 72 10.94 39.67 -4.26
C ARG A 72 11.51 38.94 -3.04
N PRO A 73 12.23 39.64 -2.14
CA PRO A 73 12.61 39.06 -0.85
C PRO A 73 11.41 38.54 -0.08
N GLY A 74 11.55 37.39 0.55
CA GLY A 74 10.50 36.77 1.37
C GLY A 74 10.55 35.25 1.36
N ILE A 75 9.51 34.64 1.94
CA ILE A 75 9.41 33.18 2.10
C ILE A 75 8.60 32.60 0.95
N TYR A 76 9.18 31.60 0.28
CA TYR A 76 8.57 30.81 -0.77
C TYR A 76 8.29 29.39 -0.30
N ARG A 77 7.33 28.74 -0.94
CA ARG A 77 6.94 27.34 -0.73
C ARG A 77 6.74 26.66 -2.08
N ALA A 78 7.16 25.40 -2.19
CA ALA A 78 6.95 24.59 -3.38
C ALA A 78 6.08 23.37 -3.05
N THR A 79 5.12 23.08 -3.92
CA THR A 79 4.35 21.83 -3.93
C THR A 79 4.42 21.20 -5.31
N VAL A 80 4.16 19.90 -5.40
CA VAL A 80 4.21 19.15 -6.66
C VAL A 80 2.89 18.43 -6.86
N LYS A 81 2.39 18.43 -8.10
CA LYS A 81 1.24 17.58 -8.45
C LYS A 81 1.66 16.11 -8.30
N PRO A 82 0.81 15.22 -7.73
CA PRO A 82 1.10 13.80 -7.67
C PRO A 82 1.48 13.22 -9.03
N VAL A 83 2.46 12.32 -9.03
CA VAL A 83 2.89 11.54 -10.21
C VAL A 83 2.59 10.08 -9.90
N PRO A 84 1.79 9.37 -10.72
CA PRO A 84 1.44 7.97 -10.48
C PRO A 84 2.68 7.08 -10.29
N GLY A 85 2.68 6.21 -9.28
CA GLY A 85 3.80 5.33 -8.98
C GLY A 85 4.99 5.98 -8.29
N TYR A 86 4.92 7.26 -7.90
CA TYR A 86 6.00 7.96 -7.21
C TYR A 86 5.54 8.75 -5.98
N THR A 87 6.34 8.73 -4.92
CA THR A 87 6.26 9.69 -3.82
C THR A 87 7.23 10.84 -4.05
N ALA A 88 6.87 12.06 -3.63
CA ALA A 88 7.70 13.25 -3.79
C ALA A 88 8.03 13.91 -2.45
N LYS A 89 9.32 14.16 -2.19
CA LYS A 89 9.79 14.90 -1.01
C LYS A 89 10.40 16.22 -1.44
N VAL A 90 9.85 17.33 -0.93
CA VAL A 90 10.35 18.70 -1.16
C VAL A 90 11.20 19.14 0.04
N THR A 91 12.44 19.52 -0.23
CA THR A 91 13.40 19.99 0.79
C THR A 91 14.08 21.29 0.33
N PRO A 92 14.09 22.35 1.14
CA PRO A 92 13.37 22.53 2.41
C PRO A 92 11.84 22.70 2.19
N ARG A 93 11.03 22.68 3.25
CA ARG A 93 9.58 22.96 3.14
C ARG A 93 9.25 24.44 2.89
N LYS A 94 10.14 25.34 3.32
CA LYS A 94 10.08 26.79 3.09
C LYS A 94 11.48 27.27 2.72
N ALA A 95 11.59 28.17 1.75
CA ALA A 95 12.86 28.73 1.31
C ALA A 95 12.79 30.26 1.36
N ARG A 96 13.79 30.92 1.94
CA ARG A 96 13.84 32.37 2.05
C ARG A 96 14.73 32.94 0.96
N VAL A 97 14.18 33.83 0.14
CA VAL A 97 14.94 34.63 -0.83
C VAL A 97 15.18 36.01 -0.23
N THR A 98 16.39 36.55 -0.36
CA THR A 98 16.74 37.91 0.11
C THR A 98 17.28 38.76 -1.04
N ALA A 99 17.56 40.04 -0.78
CA ALA A 99 18.19 40.91 -1.76
C ALA A 99 19.60 40.43 -2.16
N LYS A 100 20.32 39.79 -1.22
CA LYS A 100 21.72 39.35 -1.40
C LYS A 100 21.86 37.86 -1.71
N GLN A 101 20.86 37.04 -1.39
CA GLN A 101 20.93 35.57 -1.49
C GLN A 101 19.70 35.00 -2.18
N GLY A 102 19.92 34.09 -3.13
CA GLY A 102 18.88 33.24 -3.70
C GLY A 102 18.57 32.04 -2.80
N ALA A 103 17.64 31.19 -3.25
CA ALA A 103 17.27 29.97 -2.53
C ALA A 103 17.08 28.78 -3.47
N LYS A 104 16.98 27.57 -2.88
CA LYS A 104 16.84 26.33 -3.64
C LYS A 104 15.83 25.39 -2.99
N PHE A 105 14.98 24.78 -3.82
CA PHE A 105 14.18 23.60 -3.49
C PHE A 105 14.73 22.39 -4.23
N LYS A 106 14.88 21.27 -3.53
CA LYS A 106 15.17 19.96 -4.08
C LYS A 106 13.94 19.07 -3.92
N ILE A 107 13.41 18.58 -5.04
CA ILE A 107 12.25 17.69 -5.09
C ILE A 107 12.76 16.33 -5.53
N ARG A 108 12.72 15.35 -4.62
CA ARG A 108 13.13 13.99 -4.89
C ARG A 108 11.91 13.10 -5.04
N PHE A 109 11.76 12.50 -6.21
CA PHE A 109 10.79 11.45 -6.47
C PHE A 109 11.41 10.08 -6.15
N ARG A 110 10.61 9.18 -5.58
CA ARG A 110 10.96 7.77 -5.35
C ARG A 110 9.84 6.89 -5.85
N VAL A 111 10.18 5.82 -6.56
CA VAL A 111 9.22 4.81 -6.98
C VAL A 111 8.51 4.28 -5.73
N VAL A 112 7.19 4.17 -5.80
CA VAL A 112 6.41 3.39 -4.85
C VAL A 112 6.63 1.95 -5.27
N THR A 113 7.61 1.29 -4.66
CA THR A 113 7.74 -0.16 -4.76
C THR A 113 6.68 -0.76 -3.86
N GLU A 114 5.70 -1.46 -4.44
CA GLU A 114 4.97 -2.47 -3.69
C GLU A 114 5.99 -3.48 -3.12
N PRO A 115 5.76 -4.06 -1.94
CA PRO A 115 6.63 -5.12 -1.45
C PRO A 115 6.62 -6.25 -2.50
N THR A 116 7.76 -6.46 -3.16
CA THR A 116 7.95 -7.57 -4.09
C THR A 116 8.07 -8.88 -3.31
N ASP A 117 7.60 -9.94 -3.95
CA ASP A 117 7.65 -11.35 -3.55
C ASP A 117 8.85 -11.69 -2.63
N PRO A 118 8.62 -12.24 -1.43
CA PRO A 118 9.67 -12.50 -0.43
C PRO A 118 10.73 -13.54 -0.83
N GLU A 119 10.63 -14.20 -2.00
CA GLU A 119 11.46 -15.35 -2.37
C GLU A 119 12.56 -15.08 -3.42
N ASP A 120 12.86 -13.85 -3.84
CA ASP A 120 13.97 -13.57 -4.79
C ASP A 120 15.37 -13.73 -4.13
N PRO A 121 16.17 -14.76 -4.50
CA PRO A 121 17.45 -15.06 -3.87
C PRO A 121 18.60 -14.13 -4.30
N THR A 122 18.36 -13.22 -5.25
CA THR A 122 19.38 -12.26 -5.73
C THR A 122 19.42 -10.95 -4.92
N VAL A 123 18.49 -10.77 -3.98
CA VAL A 123 18.38 -9.58 -3.15
C VAL A 123 19.10 -9.80 -1.81
N PRO A 124 20.04 -8.93 -1.38
CA PRO A 124 20.67 -9.04 -0.07
C PRO A 124 19.62 -9.03 1.04
N PRO A 125 19.86 -9.69 2.19
CA PRO A 125 18.86 -9.91 3.23
C PRO A 125 18.16 -8.60 3.58
N GLN A 126 16.84 -8.59 3.40
CA GLN A 126 15.98 -7.43 3.57
C GLN A 126 16.13 -6.84 4.99
N PRO A 127 15.87 -5.53 5.21
CA PRO A 127 16.07 -4.82 6.48
C PRO A 127 15.22 -5.32 7.67
N TRP A 128 14.46 -6.40 7.49
CA TRP A 128 13.57 -6.98 8.50
C TRP A 128 14.28 -7.81 9.57
N THR A 129 15.59 -8.04 9.46
CA THR A 129 16.40 -8.65 10.55
C THR A 129 16.51 -7.78 11.79
N ASN A 130 16.05 -6.51 11.73
CA ASN A 130 16.02 -5.57 12.85
C ASN A 130 14.68 -4.81 12.94
N LEU A 131 13.55 -5.45 12.64
CA LEU A 131 12.28 -4.84 13.05
C LEU A 131 12.23 -4.81 14.58
N PRO A 132 12.07 -3.64 15.21
CA PRO A 132 11.65 -3.64 16.60
C PRO A 132 10.36 -4.45 16.66
N GLY A 133 10.34 -5.46 17.53
CA GLY A 133 9.16 -6.28 17.74
C GLY A 133 7.92 -5.41 18.01
N PRO A 134 6.72 -5.96 17.82
CA PRO A 134 5.50 -5.20 18.05
C PRO A 134 5.55 -4.59 19.46
N LYS A 135 5.24 -3.29 19.57
CA LYS A 135 5.23 -2.58 20.86
C LYS A 135 4.27 -3.22 21.88
N SER A 136 3.30 -3.99 21.40
CA SER A 136 2.32 -4.73 22.18
C SER A 136 1.69 -5.82 21.31
N ILE A 137 1.40 -6.98 21.90
CA ILE A 137 0.64 -8.06 21.29
C ILE A 137 -0.68 -8.16 22.05
N THR A 138 -1.81 -8.15 21.34
CA THR A 138 -3.15 -8.23 21.94
C THR A 138 -3.99 -9.26 21.21
N ALA A 139 -4.71 -10.09 21.95
CA ALA A 139 -5.66 -11.04 21.36
C ALA A 139 -6.95 -10.34 20.95
N VAL A 140 -7.40 -10.64 19.73
CA VAL A 140 -8.60 -10.04 19.12
C VAL A 140 -9.85 -10.88 19.38
N SER A 141 -9.68 -12.20 19.54
CA SER A 141 -10.72 -13.18 19.86
C SER A 141 -11.16 -13.08 21.32
N THR A 142 -11.65 -11.90 21.71
CA THR A 142 -12.16 -11.60 23.04
C THR A 142 -13.57 -11.03 22.97
N SER A 143 -14.40 -11.33 23.97
CA SER A 143 -15.70 -10.69 24.17
C SER A 143 -15.54 -9.18 24.40
N ALA A 144 -16.64 -8.43 24.40
CA ALA A 144 -16.61 -7.00 24.73
C ALA A 144 -16.06 -6.72 26.15
N ALA A 145 -16.21 -7.69 27.07
CA ALA A 145 -15.66 -7.63 28.42
C ALA A 145 -14.18 -8.09 28.51
N GLY A 146 -13.54 -8.41 27.38
CA GLY A 146 -12.15 -8.85 27.33
C GLY A 146 -11.93 -10.34 27.63
N MET A 147 -12.99 -11.15 27.76
CA MET A 147 -12.85 -12.59 27.98
C MET A 147 -12.44 -13.31 26.70
N PHE A 148 -11.43 -14.18 26.77
CA PHE A 148 -11.02 -14.98 25.60
C PHE A 148 -12.13 -15.89 25.09
N GLY A 149 -12.17 -16.07 23.77
CA GLY A 149 -13.02 -17.07 23.12
C GLY A 149 -12.73 -18.48 23.63
N ASN A 150 -13.78 -19.24 23.89
CA ASN A 150 -13.69 -20.59 24.45
C ASN A 150 -13.50 -21.72 23.41
N ARG A 151 -13.36 -21.38 22.13
CA ARG A 151 -13.14 -22.32 21.01
C ARG A 151 -12.26 -21.68 19.92
N LEU A 152 -11.95 -22.46 18.89
CA LEU A 152 -11.10 -22.09 17.75
C LEU A 152 -11.52 -20.77 17.09
N SER A 153 -10.53 -19.98 16.69
CA SER A 153 -10.68 -18.73 15.95
C SER A 153 -9.56 -18.61 14.92
N ASP A 154 -9.91 -18.34 13.67
CA ASP A 154 -8.99 -18.39 12.53
C ASP A 154 -9.26 -17.26 11.51
N PHE A 155 -8.33 -17.11 10.58
CA PHE A 155 -8.39 -16.21 9.41
C PHE A 155 -8.67 -14.74 9.74
N PRO A 156 -7.82 -14.07 10.56
CA PRO A 156 -8.00 -12.66 10.85
C PRO A 156 -7.67 -11.79 9.64
N ALA A 157 -8.44 -10.73 9.44
CA ALA A 157 -8.22 -9.73 8.42
C ALA A 157 -8.49 -8.31 8.91
N TRP A 158 -7.54 -7.42 8.64
CA TRP A 158 -7.63 -6.00 8.95
C TRP A 158 -8.61 -5.27 8.04
N SER A 159 -9.39 -4.37 8.62
CA SER A 159 -10.06 -3.34 7.85
C SER A 159 -9.03 -2.37 7.25
N PRO A 160 -9.35 -1.70 6.13
CA PRO A 160 -8.39 -0.84 5.42
C PRO A 160 -7.97 0.41 6.21
N ASP A 161 -8.86 0.87 7.09
CA ASP A 161 -8.65 1.97 8.02
C ASP A 161 -7.84 1.56 9.26
N GLY A 162 -7.58 0.26 9.45
CA GLY A 162 -6.89 -0.29 10.62
C GLY A 162 -7.68 -0.23 11.93
N GLY A 163 -8.97 0.11 11.89
CA GLY A 163 -9.80 0.26 13.09
C GLY A 163 -10.49 -1.02 13.55
N ARG A 164 -10.62 -2.02 12.66
CA ARG A 164 -11.38 -3.24 12.88
C ARG A 164 -10.63 -4.48 12.37
N ILE A 165 -10.99 -5.63 12.94
CA ILE A 165 -10.53 -6.94 12.48
C ILE A 165 -11.73 -7.85 12.31
N ALA A 166 -11.87 -8.45 11.13
CA ALA A 166 -12.80 -9.54 10.89
C ALA A 166 -12.08 -10.88 11.09
N PHE A 167 -12.75 -11.87 11.65
CA PHE A 167 -12.20 -13.22 11.84
C PHE A 167 -13.33 -14.24 11.97
N SER A 168 -13.00 -15.51 11.72
CA SER A 168 -13.93 -16.61 11.97
C SER A 168 -13.73 -17.16 13.38
N SER A 169 -14.81 -17.50 14.09
CA SER A 169 -14.72 -18.13 15.40
C SER A 169 -15.86 -19.09 15.66
N CYS A 170 -15.54 -20.20 16.31
CA CYS A 170 -16.51 -21.18 16.82
C CYS A 170 -16.83 -20.94 18.30
N ALA A 171 -16.31 -19.87 18.91
CA ALA A 171 -16.51 -19.56 20.32
C ALA A 171 -17.96 -19.11 20.60
N THR A 172 -18.54 -19.63 21.67
CA THR A 172 -19.93 -19.35 22.06
C THR A 172 -20.04 -18.16 23.02
N ASN A 173 -18.90 -17.66 23.51
CA ASN A 173 -18.81 -16.63 24.55
C ASN A 173 -18.28 -15.27 24.06
N LEU A 174 -17.92 -15.14 22.77
CA LEU A 174 -17.50 -13.86 22.18
C LEU A 174 -18.67 -12.89 22.05
N VAL A 175 -19.77 -13.41 21.51
CA VAL A 175 -21.12 -12.86 21.60
C VAL A 175 -22.00 -14.06 21.96
N PRO A 176 -22.80 -14.02 23.04
CA PRO A 176 -23.64 -15.14 23.45
C PRO A 176 -24.47 -15.67 22.28
N SER A 177 -24.21 -16.91 21.87
CA SER A 177 -24.82 -17.53 20.70
C SER A 177 -24.89 -19.05 20.81
N THR A 178 -25.72 -19.67 19.95
CA THR A 178 -25.85 -21.12 19.83
C THR A 178 -24.63 -21.75 19.15
N THR A 179 -24.47 -23.07 19.29
CA THR A 179 -23.35 -23.87 18.76
C THR A 179 -23.09 -23.59 17.27
N GLY A 180 -21.87 -23.16 16.93
CA GLY A 180 -21.44 -23.01 15.54
C GLY A 180 -20.28 -22.03 15.32
N CYS A 181 -19.74 -22.01 14.11
CA CYS A 181 -18.71 -21.07 13.68
C CYS A 181 -19.33 -19.91 12.90
N TYR A 182 -18.92 -18.68 13.19
CA TYR A 182 -19.46 -17.45 12.61
C TYR A 182 -18.34 -16.47 12.28
N VAL A 183 -18.62 -15.48 11.42
CA VAL A 183 -17.72 -14.34 11.22
C VAL A 183 -18.02 -13.27 12.25
N TYR A 184 -16.98 -12.76 12.90
CA TYR A 184 -17.03 -11.69 13.88
C TYR A 184 -16.23 -10.49 13.41
N ILE A 185 -16.65 -9.30 13.83
CA ILE A 185 -15.90 -8.05 13.68
C ILE A 185 -15.59 -7.52 15.07
N LYS A 186 -14.30 -7.29 15.35
CA LYS A 186 -13.81 -6.59 16.54
C LYS A 186 -13.46 -5.15 16.16
N THR A 187 -14.03 -4.18 16.86
CA THR A 187 -13.61 -2.78 16.80
C THR A 187 -12.53 -2.55 17.84
N LEU A 188 -11.37 -2.06 17.41
CA LEU A 188 -10.20 -1.96 18.29
C LEU A 188 -10.22 -0.74 19.20
N ALA A 189 -10.95 0.31 18.82
CA ALA A 189 -11.02 1.55 19.58
C ALA A 189 -11.74 1.38 20.93
N ASP A 190 -12.81 0.57 20.95
CA ASP A 190 -13.67 0.37 22.13
C ASP A 190 -13.77 -1.10 22.57
N GLY A 191 -13.15 -2.03 21.83
CA GLY A 191 -13.21 -3.46 22.10
C GLY A 191 -14.56 -4.10 21.80
N SER A 192 -15.50 -3.39 21.17
CA SER A 192 -16.80 -3.93 20.78
C SER A 192 -16.64 -5.08 19.78
N ILE A 193 -17.49 -6.10 19.93
CA ILE A 193 -17.49 -7.28 19.05
C ILE A 193 -18.90 -7.55 18.55
N THR A 194 -19.03 -7.75 17.25
CA THR A 194 -20.31 -8.02 16.59
C THR A 194 -20.19 -9.30 15.78
N ARG A 195 -21.21 -10.16 15.88
CA ARG A 195 -21.36 -11.31 14.99
C ARG A 195 -21.97 -10.83 13.68
N LEU A 196 -21.26 -11.02 12.57
CA LEU A 196 -21.66 -10.55 11.25
C LEU A 196 -22.60 -11.53 10.55
N THR A 197 -22.35 -12.85 10.66
CA THR A 197 -23.19 -13.88 10.04
C THR A 197 -24.30 -14.33 10.97
N LYS A 198 -25.52 -14.53 10.43
CA LYS A 198 -26.69 -14.95 11.22
C LYS A 198 -26.78 -16.47 11.36
N ALA A 199 -26.27 -17.25 10.41
CA ALA A 199 -26.14 -18.70 10.57
C ALA A 199 -24.69 -19.19 10.56
N ARG A 200 -24.57 -20.47 10.91
CA ARG A 200 -23.32 -21.19 11.12
C ARG A 200 -22.64 -21.45 9.78
N LEU A 201 -21.33 -21.22 9.71
CA LEU A 201 -20.44 -21.51 8.57
C LEU A 201 -20.25 -23.03 8.29
N GLY A 202 -21.16 -23.88 8.80
CA GLY A 202 -21.08 -25.34 8.76
C GLY A 202 -20.39 -26.00 9.96
N ASP A 203 -20.51 -27.32 10.00
CA ASP A 203 -20.01 -28.21 11.04
C ASP A 203 -18.70 -28.85 10.53
N GLU A 204 -17.58 -28.49 11.13
CA GLU A 204 -16.34 -29.30 11.19
C GLU A 204 -15.47 -29.51 9.94
N TYR A 205 -15.85 -29.10 8.71
CA TYR A 205 -14.96 -29.29 7.52
C TYR A 205 -14.83 -28.10 6.55
N ALA A 206 -15.27 -26.90 6.92
CA ALA A 206 -14.99 -25.71 6.11
C ALA A 206 -13.52 -25.22 6.20
N LEU A 207 -12.76 -25.71 7.19
CA LEU A 207 -11.40 -25.24 7.50
C LEU A 207 -10.30 -26.31 7.31
N THR A 208 -10.63 -27.51 6.82
CA THR A 208 -9.61 -28.53 6.57
C THR A 208 -8.95 -28.31 5.21
N ASN A 209 -7.73 -27.77 5.26
CA ASN A 209 -6.65 -27.92 4.30
C ASN A 209 -6.98 -27.69 2.82
N GLY A 210 -7.12 -26.41 2.51
CA GLY A 210 -6.60 -25.80 1.29
C GLY A 210 -6.42 -24.33 1.61
N TRP A 211 -5.19 -23.83 1.62
CA TRP A 211 -4.85 -22.43 1.91
C TRP A 211 -5.97 -21.44 1.49
N ALA A 212 -6.44 -20.62 2.45
CA ALA A 212 -7.39 -19.51 2.32
C ALA A 212 -8.90 -19.79 2.59
N GLY A 213 -9.27 -19.89 3.87
CA GLY A 213 -10.55 -19.40 4.38
C GLY A 213 -10.51 -17.90 4.65
N GLU A 214 -9.99 -17.08 3.73
CA GLU A 214 -9.73 -15.66 3.99
C GLU A 214 -11.03 -14.84 3.99
N THR A 215 -11.48 -14.38 5.15
CA THR A 215 -12.33 -13.17 5.19
C THR A 215 -11.49 -12.01 4.67
N GLN A 216 -11.92 -11.32 3.62
CA GLN A 216 -11.16 -10.19 3.07
C GLN A 216 -11.97 -8.90 3.06
N TRP A 217 -11.39 -7.85 3.62
CA TRP A 217 -11.93 -6.50 3.53
C TRP A 217 -11.61 -5.86 2.18
N ALA A 218 -12.61 -5.21 1.59
CA ALA A 218 -12.44 -4.25 0.51
C ALA A 218 -11.77 -2.97 1.05
N ARG A 219 -10.73 -2.46 0.37
CA ARG A 219 -10.03 -1.17 0.62
C ARG A 219 -10.86 0.08 0.32
N VAL A 220 -11.91 -0.05 -0.51
CA VAL A 220 -12.78 1.05 -0.94
C VAL A 220 -14.22 0.59 -0.75
N GLY A 221 -14.93 1.24 0.17
CA GLY A 221 -16.23 0.77 0.66
C GLY A 221 -16.05 -0.28 1.75
N ASP A 222 -16.89 -0.17 2.78
CA ASP A 222 -16.88 -1.07 3.93
C ASP A 222 -17.56 -2.38 3.48
N ARG A 223 -16.85 -3.28 2.81
CA ARG A 223 -17.43 -4.59 2.41
C ARG A 223 -16.46 -5.71 2.72
N ILE A 224 -16.99 -6.81 3.20
CA ILE A 224 -16.25 -8.05 3.47
C ILE A 224 -16.68 -9.08 2.43
N ALA A 225 -15.72 -9.73 1.76
CA ALA A 225 -16.01 -10.91 0.98
C ALA A 225 -15.80 -12.16 1.84
N LEU A 226 -16.73 -13.12 1.77
CA LEU A 226 -16.68 -14.38 2.50
C LEU A 226 -17.18 -15.53 1.63
N THR A 227 -16.77 -16.75 1.98
CA THR A 227 -17.28 -18.00 1.39
C THR A 227 -18.16 -18.72 2.40
N THR A 228 -19.36 -19.15 2.03
CA THR A 228 -20.25 -19.95 2.88
C THR A 228 -21.13 -20.88 2.05
N MET A 229 -21.61 -21.99 2.63
CA MET A 229 -22.65 -22.84 2.03
C MET A 229 -24.06 -22.35 2.40
N GLU A 230 -24.16 -21.25 3.12
CA GLU A 230 -25.42 -20.65 3.55
C GLU A 230 -26.03 -19.77 2.46
N LYS A 231 -27.34 -19.95 2.25
CA LYS A 231 -28.18 -19.07 1.46
C LYS A 231 -28.33 -17.69 2.13
N LEU A 232 -27.43 -16.76 1.82
CA LEU A 232 -27.51 -15.38 2.32
C LEU A 232 -28.35 -14.45 1.43
N THR A 233 -28.73 -14.90 0.23
CA THR A 233 -29.61 -14.15 -0.69
C THR A 233 -30.66 -15.08 -1.31
N PRO A 234 -31.86 -14.59 -1.68
CA PRO A 234 -32.88 -15.41 -2.34
C PRO A 234 -32.43 -16.06 -3.65
N ALA A 235 -31.49 -15.42 -4.36
CA ALA A 235 -30.93 -15.86 -5.63
C ALA A 235 -29.95 -17.05 -5.50
N ASP A 236 -29.50 -17.35 -4.28
CA ASP A 236 -28.82 -18.60 -4.00
C ASP A 236 -29.87 -19.71 -3.83
N THR A 237 -29.84 -20.70 -4.71
CA THR A 237 -30.81 -21.80 -4.76
C THR A 237 -30.18 -23.15 -4.51
N ASP A 238 -28.87 -23.20 -4.28
CA ASP A 238 -28.15 -24.44 -4.06
C ASP A 238 -27.72 -24.57 -2.59
N GLN A 239 -27.00 -25.66 -2.28
CA GLN A 239 -26.43 -25.90 -0.94
C GLN A 239 -24.90 -26.09 -1.04
N ILE A 240 -24.27 -25.46 -2.02
CA ILE A 240 -22.82 -25.54 -2.23
C ILE A 240 -22.14 -24.24 -1.77
N LYS A 241 -20.80 -24.25 -1.70
CA LYS A 241 -20.02 -23.08 -1.25
C LYS A 241 -20.11 -21.95 -2.26
N ASP A 242 -20.39 -20.75 -1.77
CA ASP A 242 -20.54 -19.55 -2.56
C ASP A 242 -19.90 -18.32 -1.95
N VAL A 243 -19.60 -17.36 -2.84
CA VAL A 243 -18.98 -16.09 -2.47
C VAL A 243 -20.04 -15.02 -2.28
N TYR A 244 -19.97 -14.34 -1.14
CA TYR A 244 -20.83 -13.24 -0.77
C TYR A 244 -20.04 -12.00 -0.40
N THR A 245 -20.63 -10.83 -0.63
CA THR A 245 -20.14 -9.55 -0.13
C THR A 245 -21.11 -9.01 0.91
N VAL A 246 -20.59 -8.68 2.09
CA VAL A 246 -21.37 -8.27 3.26
C VAL A 246 -20.94 -6.87 3.70
N ASP A 247 -21.92 -6.00 3.94
CA ASP A 247 -21.71 -4.75 4.66
C ASP A 247 -21.37 -5.08 6.14
N PRO A 248 -20.25 -4.59 6.70
CA PRO A 248 -19.82 -4.84 8.07
C PRO A 248 -20.77 -4.27 9.13
N LEU A 249 -21.74 -3.43 8.74
CA LEU A 249 -22.87 -3.03 9.61
C LEU A 249 -24.05 -4.03 9.54
N GLY A 250 -23.92 -5.13 8.80
CA GLY A 250 -24.87 -6.24 8.72
C GLY A 250 -26.09 -5.99 7.83
N SER A 251 -26.12 -4.88 7.10
CA SER A 251 -27.30 -4.35 6.41
C SER A 251 -27.51 -4.89 4.99
N ALA A 252 -26.45 -5.29 4.29
CA ALA A 252 -26.54 -5.70 2.90
C ALA A 252 -25.63 -6.88 2.58
N VAL A 253 -26.23 -7.97 2.10
CA VAL A 253 -25.51 -9.11 1.53
C VAL A 253 -25.80 -9.20 0.03
N SER A 254 -24.76 -9.32 -0.79
CA SER A 254 -24.90 -9.48 -2.23
C SER A 254 -24.00 -10.59 -2.73
N ARG A 255 -24.55 -11.40 -3.62
CA ARG A 255 -23.81 -12.36 -4.43
C ARG A 255 -23.23 -11.64 -5.66
N PRO A 256 -21.92 -11.70 -5.94
CA PRO A 256 -21.29 -10.86 -6.98
C PRO A 256 -21.38 -11.44 -8.39
N TYR A 257 -22.04 -12.59 -8.59
CA TYR A 257 -22.20 -13.27 -9.87
C TYR A 257 -23.63 -13.80 -10.04
N PRO A 258 -24.18 -13.78 -11.27
CA PRO A 258 -25.50 -14.34 -11.57
C PRO A 258 -25.47 -15.88 -11.65
N PRO A 259 -26.63 -16.55 -11.60
CA PRO A 259 -26.76 -17.95 -11.98
C PRO A 259 -26.27 -18.19 -13.42
N LEU A 260 -25.71 -19.36 -13.71
CA LEU A 260 -25.42 -19.75 -15.10
C LEU A 260 -26.72 -20.06 -15.86
N SER A 261 -26.60 -20.23 -17.18
CA SER A 261 -27.71 -20.70 -18.02
C SER A 261 -28.28 -22.01 -17.46
N GLY A 262 -29.61 -22.09 -17.33
CA GLY A 262 -30.30 -23.23 -16.71
C GLY A 262 -30.51 -23.14 -15.20
N GLY A 263 -30.18 -22.01 -14.57
CA GLY A 263 -30.44 -21.77 -13.14
C GLY A 263 -29.49 -22.52 -12.20
N VAL A 264 -28.50 -23.21 -12.75
CA VAL A 264 -27.43 -23.84 -11.97
C VAL A 264 -26.49 -22.74 -11.50
N VAL A 265 -26.24 -22.78 -10.22
CA VAL A 265 -25.37 -21.86 -9.55
C VAL A 265 -24.05 -22.61 -9.29
N PRO A 266 -22.91 -22.11 -9.78
CA PRO A 266 -21.64 -22.83 -9.66
C PRO A 266 -21.00 -22.55 -8.31
N LYS A 267 -20.33 -23.57 -7.75
CA LYS A 267 -19.51 -23.42 -6.55
C LYS A 267 -18.52 -22.28 -6.75
N ALA A 268 -18.50 -21.31 -5.83
CA ALA A 268 -17.48 -20.28 -5.78
C ALA A 268 -16.74 -20.28 -4.44
N GLU A 269 -15.42 -20.13 -4.50
CA GLU A 269 -14.58 -20.09 -3.30
C GLU A 269 -13.37 -19.17 -3.48
N TRP A 270 -12.71 -18.85 -2.37
CA TRP A 270 -11.46 -18.07 -2.32
C TRP A 270 -11.57 -16.66 -2.93
N PRO A 271 -12.48 -15.82 -2.41
CA PRO A 271 -12.62 -14.46 -2.87
C PRO A 271 -11.39 -13.61 -2.53
N ARG A 272 -10.91 -12.84 -3.50
CA ARG A 272 -9.84 -11.87 -3.35
C ARG A 272 -10.28 -10.54 -3.93
N TRP A 273 -10.30 -9.49 -3.11
CA TRP A 273 -10.50 -8.14 -3.63
C TRP A 273 -9.26 -7.68 -4.40
N SER A 274 -9.46 -6.96 -5.51
CA SER A 274 -8.36 -6.26 -6.17
C SER A 274 -7.73 -5.23 -5.22
N PRO A 275 -6.47 -4.81 -5.44
CA PRO A 275 -5.83 -3.77 -4.62
C PRO A 275 -6.61 -2.44 -4.56
N THR A 276 -7.40 -2.15 -5.60
CA THR A 276 -8.31 -0.99 -5.66
C THR A 276 -9.70 -1.29 -5.09
N SER A 277 -10.00 -2.56 -4.81
CA SER A 277 -11.28 -3.08 -4.28
C SER A 277 -12.50 -2.74 -5.13
N THR A 278 -12.25 -2.60 -6.42
CA THR A 278 -13.28 -2.40 -7.45
C THR A 278 -13.68 -3.70 -8.14
N GLN A 279 -12.90 -4.77 -7.94
CA GLN A 279 -13.12 -6.08 -8.55
C GLN A 279 -12.90 -7.19 -7.52
N LEU A 280 -13.64 -8.28 -7.67
CA LEU A 280 -13.51 -9.47 -6.85
C LEU A 280 -13.16 -10.65 -7.75
N ALA A 281 -12.02 -11.29 -7.50
CA ALA A 281 -11.63 -12.54 -8.13
C ALA A 281 -12.02 -13.69 -7.20
N PHE A 282 -12.45 -14.83 -7.75
CA PHE A 282 -12.76 -16.04 -7.02
C PHE A 282 -12.57 -17.26 -7.91
N ARG A 283 -12.38 -18.42 -7.31
CA ARG A 283 -12.38 -19.70 -8.02
C ARG A 283 -13.83 -20.14 -8.24
N SER A 284 -14.16 -20.59 -9.44
CA SER A 284 -15.45 -21.18 -9.77
C SER A 284 -15.28 -22.56 -10.40
N THR A 285 -16.22 -23.47 -10.17
CA THR A 285 -16.32 -24.75 -10.90
C THR A 285 -17.27 -24.69 -12.09
N ALA A 286 -17.73 -23.49 -12.47
CA ALA A 286 -18.48 -23.27 -13.69
C ALA A 286 -17.68 -23.75 -14.91
N THR A 287 -18.27 -24.66 -15.68
CA THR A 287 -17.80 -25.05 -17.03
C THR A 287 -18.67 -24.41 -18.09
#